data_AF-A0A2A4GBG1-F1
#
_entry.id   AF-A0A2A4GBG1-F1
#
_cell.length_a   1.000
_cell.length_b   1.000
_cell.length_c   1.000
_cell.angle_alpha   90.00
_cell.angle_beta   90.00
_cell.angle_gamma   90.00
#
_symmetry.space_group_name_H-M   'P 1'
#
loop_
_entity.id
_entity.type
_entity.pdbx_description
1 polymer ?
#
loop_
_entity_poly.entity_id
_entity_poly.type
_entity_poly.pdbx_seq_one_letter_code
_entity_poly.pdbx_strand_id
1 'polypeptide(L)'
;SLASVSQPTLILAAGVDIGDLPQAMESGYLAEHMGRAHRRYKVYQNATHFSFIQACKPNAVTLIEAEKQGDGIICQDGRGAQRSTLHQQIIDDIVQFLAD
;
A
#
# COMPACT_ATOMS: atom_id res chain seq x y z
N SER A 1 -23.89 0.78 3.42
CA SER A 1 -22.92 1.41 4.34
C SER A 1 -21.71 0.50 4.45
N LEU A 2 -20.51 1.01 4.77
CA LEU A 2 -19.36 0.14 5.07
C LEU A 2 -19.64 -0.78 6.28
N ALA A 3 -20.54 -0.36 7.17
CA ALA A 3 -20.97 -1.17 8.31
C ALA A 3 -21.76 -2.44 7.92
N SER A 4 -22.28 -2.53 6.68
CA SER A 4 -23.04 -3.70 6.21
C SER A 4 -22.17 -4.74 5.49
N VAL A 5 -20.86 -4.51 5.36
CA VAL A 5 -19.93 -5.50 4.81
C VAL A 5 -19.70 -6.60 5.84
N SER A 6 -20.09 -7.83 5.50
CA SER A 6 -20.00 -9.00 6.38
C SER A 6 -18.96 -10.04 5.92
N GLN A 7 -18.41 -9.87 4.72
CA GLN A 7 -17.31 -10.67 4.22
C GLN A 7 -16.02 -10.31 4.97
N PRO A 8 -15.21 -11.30 5.39
CA PRO A 8 -13.86 -11.03 5.88
C PRO A 8 -13.10 -10.18 4.86
N THR A 9 -12.49 -9.08 5.32
CA THR A 9 -11.80 -8.12 4.47
C THR A 9 -10.44 -7.77 5.06
N LEU A 10 -9.38 -7.91 4.26
CA LEU A 10 -8.04 -7.43 4.58
C LEU A 10 -7.84 -6.05 3.93
N ILE A 11 -7.46 -5.08 4.74
CA ILE A 11 -7.18 -3.70 4.33
C ILE A 11 -5.68 -3.45 4.56
N LEU A 12 -4.96 -3.20 3.48
CA LEU A 12 -3.52 -2.97 3.47
C LEU A 12 -3.23 -1.52 3.05
N ALA A 13 -2.40 -0.81 3.83
CA ALA A 13 -2.19 0.62 3.67
C ALA A 13 -0.72 1.03 3.59
N ALA A 14 -0.44 2.03 2.76
CA ALA A 14 0.86 2.71 2.71
C ALA A 14 0.99 3.74 3.83
N GLY A 15 2.06 3.66 4.63
CA GLY A 15 2.30 4.59 5.72
C GLY A 15 2.96 5.91 5.30
N VAL A 16 3.62 5.94 4.14
CA VAL A 16 4.30 7.13 3.61
C VAL A 16 3.39 7.82 2.60
N ASP A 17 3.01 9.05 2.90
CA ASP A 17 2.28 9.91 1.97
C ASP A 17 3.25 10.58 1.00
N ILE A 18 3.06 10.33 -0.29
CA ILE A 18 3.90 10.85 -1.38
C ILE A 18 3.08 11.49 -2.51
N GLY A 19 1.77 11.67 -2.32
CA GLY A 19 0.86 12.11 -3.37
C GLY A 19 -0.43 12.75 -2.85
N ASP A 20 -0.38 13.28 -1.63
CA ASP A 20 -1.56 13.78 -0.90
C ASP A 20 -2.65 12.70 -0.76
N LEU A 21 -2.21 11.46 -0.53
CA LEU A 21 -3.05 10.28 -0.31
C LEU A 21 -2.79 9.74 1.10
N PRO A 22 -3.13 10.50 2.15
CA PRO A 22 -2.91 10.06 3.51
C PRO A 22 -3.78 8.84 3.81
N GLN A 23 -3.15 7.73 4.16
CA GLN A 23 -3.88 6.47 4.40
C GLN A 23 -5.05 6.63 5.37
N ALA A 24 -4.94 7.52 6.36
CA ALA A 24 -5.94 7.72 7.38
C ALA A 24 -7.29 8.16 6.79
N MET A 25 -7.26 8.94 5.69
CA MET A 25 -8.45 9.43 5.00
C MET A 25 -8.96 8.44 3.94
N GLU A 26 -8.16 7.44 3.57
CA GLU A 26 -8.52 6.42 2.57
C GLU A 26 -8.78 5.05 3.22
N SER A 27 -7.75 4.22 3.33
CA SER A 27 -7.83 2.88 3.93
C SER A 27 -8.17 2.92 5.43
N GLY A 28 -7.75 3.97 6.13
CA GLY A 28 -8.15 4.27 7.50
C GLY A 28 -9.65 4.56 7.62
N TYR A 29 -10.23 5.30 6.67
CA TYR A 29 -11.68 5.53 6.61
C TYR A 29 -12.46 4.23 6.40
N LEU A 30 -12.00 3.38 5.47
CA LEU A 30 -12.56 2.05 5.25
C LEU A 30 -12.50 1.23 6.53
N ALA A 31 -11.33 1.19 7.16
CA ALA A 31 -11.14 0.48 8.40
C ALA A 31 -12.15 1.02 9.43
N GLU A 32 -12.13 2.31 9.78
CA GLU A 32 -13.00 2.93 10.78
C GLU A 32 -14.48 2.54 10.64
N HIS A 33 -15.01 2.57 9.42
CA HIS A 33 -16.45 2.44 9.16
C HIS A 33 -16.90 0.99 8.85
N MET A 34 -15.99 0.03 8.74
CA MET A 34 -16.32 -1.40 8.62
C MET A 34 -16.49 -2.07 9.99
N GLY A 35 -17.32 -3.12 10.06
CA GLY A 35 -17.46 -3.90 11.30
C GLY A 35 -16.13 -4.51 11.76
N ARG A 36 -15.74 -4.32 13.03
CA ARG A 36 -14.45 -4.81 13.56
C ARG A 36 -14.25 -6.32 13.40
N ALA A 37 -15.32 -7.10 13.46
CA ALA A 37 -15.29 -8.55 13.28
C ALA A 37 -14.98 -9.01 11.84
N HIS A 38 -15.20 -8.13 10.86
CA HIS A 38 -15.07 -8.45 9.43
C HIS A 38 -13.87 -7.78 8.78
N ARG A 39 -13.01 -7.10 9.55
CA ARG A 39 -11.87 -6.35 9.01
C ARG A 39 -10.56 -6.72 9.70
N ARG A 40 -9.49 -6.79 8.91
CA ARG A 40 -8.10 -6.74 9.39
C ARG A 40 -7.43 -5.56 8.72
N TYR A 41 -6.74 -4.73 9.51
CA TYR A 41 -6.13 -3.51 9.01
C TYR A 41 -4.65 -3.46 9.34
N LYS A 42 -3.80 -3.25 8.32
CA LYS A 42 -2.33 -3.15 8.47
C LYS A 42 -1.78 -1.97 7.69
N VAL A 43 -0.96 -1.16 8.34
CA VAL A 43 -0.21 -0.04 7.73
C VAL A 43 1.26 -0.42 7.64
N TYR A 44 1.81 -0.42 6.42
CA TYR A 44 3.23 -0.61 6.18
C TYR A 44 3.93 0.76 6.25
N GLN A 45 4.61 1.02 7.37
CA GLN A 45 5.18 2.34 7.69
C GLN A 45 6.17 2.86 6.64
N ASN A 46 6.82 1.96 5.91
CA ASN A 46 7.79 2.31 4.86
C ASN A 46 7.28 2.02 3.44
N ALA A 47 5.99 1.76 3.25
CA ALA A 47 5.38 1.66 1.93
C ALA A 47 4.81 3.03 1.52
N THR A 48 4.94 3.34 0.23
CA THR A 48 4.27 4.45 -0.45
C THR A 48 3.06 3.90 -1.22
N HIS A 49 2.19 4.78 -1.74
CA HIS A 49 1.08 4.34 -2.60
C HIS A 49 1.54 3.45 -3.77
N PHE A 50 2.72 3.73 -4.33
CA PHE A 50 3.29 2.97 -5.44
C PHE A 50 4.07 1.71 -5.00
N SER A 51 4.24 1.45 -3.71
CA SER A 51 4.92 0.22 -3.26
C SER A 51 4.16 -1.05 -3.64
N PHE A 52 2.86 -0.96 -3.94
CA PHE A 52 2.01 -2.10 -4.33
C PHE A 52 2.10 -2.47 -5.82
N ILE A 53 2.73 -1.62 -6.65
CA ILE A 53 2.94 -1.93 -8.07
C ILE A 53 4.22 -2.76 -8.27
N GLN A 54 4.46 -3.20 -9.50
CA GLN A 54 5.60 -4.03 -9.86
C GLN A 54 6.95 -3.34 -9.57
N ALA A 55 8.01 -4.15 -9.50
CA ALA A 55 9.36 -3.63 -9.44
C ALA A 55 9.69 -2.79 -10.69
N CYS A 56 10.29 -1.62 -10.48
CA CYS A 56 10.75 -0.80 -11.58
C CYS A 56 11.92 -1.46 -12.31
N LYS A 57 11.96 -1.30 -13.63
CA LYS A 57 13.09 -1.73 -14.44
C LYS A 57 14.34 -0.90 -14.08
N PRO A 58 15.55 -1.43 -14.35
CA PRO A 58 16.76 -0.62 -14.27
C PRO A 58 16.60 0.68 -15.08
N ASN A 59 17.11 1.79 -14.54
CA ASN A 59 17.03 3.12 -15.15
C ASN A 59 15.62 3.73 -15.30
N ALA A 60 14.57 3.13 -14.73
CA ALA A 60 13.20 3.64 -14.86
C ALA A 60 13.01 5.05 -14.30
N VAL A 61 13.60 5.37 -13.13
CA VAL A 61 13.50 6.71 -12.52
C VAL A 61 13.97 7.78 -13.50
N THR A 62 15.15 7.60 -14.10
CA THR A 62 15.72 8.56 -15.06
C THR A 62 14.84 8.75 -16.29
N LEU A 63 14.28 7.67 -16.83
CA LEU A 63 13.39 7.74 -17.99
C LEU A 63 12.08 8.45 -17.66
N ILE A 64 11.46 8.13 -16.52
CA ILE A 64 10.20 8.74 -16.09
C ILE A 64 10.38 10.23 -15.79
N GLU A 65 11.46 10.60 -15.10
CA GLU A 65 11.77 12.01 -14.82
C GLU A 65 12.03 12.82 -16.11
N ALA A 66 12.63 12.19 -17.14
CA ALA A 66 12.84 12.83 -18.44
C ALA A 66 11.53 13.04 -19.22
N GLU A 67 10.53 12.17 -19.02
CA GLU A 67 9.21 12.31 -19.62
C GLU A 67 8.35 13.33 -18.87
N LYS A 68 8.33 13.24 -17.53
CA LYS A 68 7.63 14.17 -16.65
C LYS A 68 8.35 14.27 -15.30
N GLN A 69 8.89 15.46 -15.04
CA GLN A 69 9.59 15.75 -13.80
C GLN A 69 8.70 15.51 -12.58
N GLY A 70 9.22 14.78 -11.59
CA GLY A 70 8.56 14.41 -10.35
C GLY A 70 7.90 13.03 -10.38
N ASP A 71 7.58 12.47 -11.54
CA ASP A 71 6.89 11.18 -11.63
C ASP A 71 7.81 9.99 -11.30
N GLY A 72 9.14 10.20 -11.20
CA GLY A 72 10.10 9.18 -10.77
C GLY A 72 9.85 8.66 -9.35
N ILE A 73 9.02 9.37 -8.57
CA ILE A 73 8.53 8.95 -7.26
C ILE A 73 7.76 7.62 -7.30
N ILE A 74 7.20 7.23 -8.45
CA ILE A 74 6.55 5.91 -8.66
C ILE A 74 7.49 4.74 -8.35
N CYS A 75 8.79 4.94 -8.56
CA CYS A 75 9.83 3.95 -8.31
C CYS A 75 10.52 4.10 -6.94
N GLN A 76 10.01 4.98 -6.08
CA GLN A 76 10.55 5.20 -4.74
C GLN A 76 9.61 4.61 -3.69
N ASP A 77 10.21 4.00 -2.67
CA ASP A 77 9.51 3.49 -1.49
C ASP A 77 9.97 4.27 -0.24
N GLY A 78 9.40 3.97 0.93
CA GLY A 78 9.78 4.62 2.17
C GLY A 78 11.26 4.42 2.53
N ARG A 79 11.80 5.33 3.35
CA ARG A 79 13.23 5.36 3.67
C ARG A 79 13.74 4.01 4.16
N GLY A 80 14.72 3.45 3.44
CA GLY A 80 15.36 2.18 3.79
C GLY A 80 14.56 0.92 3.42
N ALA A 81 13.37 1.06 2.82
CA ALA A 81 12.63 -0.07 2.29
C ALA A 81 13.14 -0.49 0.91
N GLN A 82 13.12 -1.80 0.67
CA GLN A 82 13.24 -2.37 -0.66
C GLN A 82 11.86 -2.89 -1.08
N ARG A 83 11.42 -2.57 -2.30
CA ARG A 83 10.13 -3.02 -2.83
C ARG A 83 9.92 -4.52 -2.70
N SER A 84 10.95 -5.32 -2.97
CA SER A 84 10.91 -6.78 -2.83
C SER A 84 10.61 -7.24 -1.40
N THR A 85 11.16 -6.56 -0.40
CA THR A 85 10.89 -6.86 1.02
C THR A 85 9.46 -6.48 1.40
N LEU A 86 8.96 -5.34 0.92
CA LEU A 86 7.57 -4.94 1.12
C LEU A 86 6.62 -5.94 0.45
N HIS A 87 6.91 -6.35 -0.79
CA HIS A 87 6.12 -7.35 -1.52
C HIS A 87 6.07 -8.69 -0.81
N GLN A 88 7.19 -9.16 -0.25
CA GLN A 88 7.20 -10.40 0.52
C GLN A 88 6.29 -10.29 1.75
N GLN A 89 6.40 -9.21 2.52
CA GLN A 89 5.52 -8.98 3.68
C GLN A 89 4.05 -8.95 3.28
N ILE A 90 3.72 -8.24 2.19
CA ILE A 90 2.35 -8.15 1.67
C ILE A 90 1.80 -9.52 1.27
N ILE A 91 2.61 -10.33 0.57
CA ILE A 91 2.21 -11.69 0.19
C ILE A 91 1.99 -12.55 1.43
N ASP A 92 2.88 -12.48 2.42
CA ASP A 92 2.75 -13.25 3.65
C ASP A 92 1.45 -12.91 4.39
N ASP A 93 1.09 -11.63 4.50
CA ASP A 93 -0.17 -11.20 5.13
C ASP A 93 -1.40 -11.63 4.32
N ILE A 94 -1.34 -11.58 2.99
CA ILE A 94 -2.43 -12.04 2.11
C ILE A 94 -2.61 -13.55 2.26
N VAL A 95 -1.53 -14.32 2.20
CA VAL A 95 -1.57 -15.79 2.35
C VAL A 95 -2.11 -16.18 3.72
N GLN A 96 -1.64 -15.53 4.79
CA GLN A 96 -2.16 -15.76 6.13
C GLN A 96 -3.65 -15.43 6.23
N PHE A 97 -4.09 -14.33 5.63
CA PHE A 97 -5.51 -13.96 5.65
C PHE A 97 -6.41 -14.93 4.88
N LEU A 98 -5.93 -15.47 3.75
CA LEU A 98 -6.70 -16.42 2.93
C LEU A 98 -6.71 -17.84 3.49
N ALA A 99 -5.78 -18.17 4.38
CA ALA A 99 -5.69 -19.48 5.03
C ALA A 99 -6.58 -19.60 6.29
N ASP A 100 -7.08 -18.48 6.80
CA ASP A 100 -7.97 -18.40 7.97
C ASP A 100 -9.45 -18.53 7.59
#